data_AF-A0A9X4AEH2-F1
#
_entry.id   AF-A0A9X4AEH2-F1
#
_cell.length_a   1.000
_cell.length_b   1.000
_cell.length_c   1.000
_cell.angle_alpha   90.00
_cell.angle_beta   90.00
_cell.angle_gamma   90.00
#
_symmetry.space_group_name_H-M   'P 1'
#
loop_
_entity.id
_entity.type
_entity.pdbx_description
1 polymer ?
#
loop_
_entity_poly.entity_id
_entity_poly.type
_entity_poly.pdbx_seq_one_letter_code
_entity_poly.pdbx_strand_id
1 'polypeptide(L)'
;MSQRDNADLKLGRYDIFFKKPYQILYNVNDLLIALWFLVGSIFFLFDEWKNAGVWLFILGSGQLGVRPLIRIIHSIHLNKHLRNKKQK
;
A
#
# COMPACT_ATOMS: atom_id res chain seq x y z
N MET A 1 15.06 11.76 -37.28
CA MET A 1 15.01 10.52 -36.50
C MET A 1 15.21 10.90 -35.03
N SER A 2 14.22 10.63 -34.18
CA SER A 2 13.98 11.29 -32.88
C SER A 2 14.96 10.85 -31.78
N GLN A 3 15.69 11.80 -31.20
CA GLN A 3 16.49 11.61 -29.97
C GLN A 3 15.62 11.63 -28.68
N ARG A 4 14.29 11.66 -28.80
CA ARG A 4 13.37 11.82 -27.64
C ARG A 4 13.08 10.51 -26.88
N ASP A 5 13.42 9.35 -27.44
CA ASP A 5 12.98 8.06 -26.88
C ASP A 5 13.94 7.47 -25.83
N ASN A 6 15.13 8.06 -25.64
CA ASN A 6 16.15 7.51 -24.73
C ASN A 6 16.05 8.01 -23.27
N ALA A 7 15.26 9.05 -23.00
CA ALA A 7 15.12 9.61 -21.66
C ALA A 7 13.98 8.98 -20.83
N ASP A 8 13.02 8.30 -21.48
CA ASP A 8 11.89 7.66 -20.80
C ASP A 8 12.18 6.23 -20.32
N LEU A 9 13.19 5.57 -20.88
CA LEU A 9 13.48 4.16 -20.57
C LEU A 9 14.34 3.90 -19.32
N LYS A 10 14.83 4.94 -18.63
CA LYS A 10 15.69 4.79 -17.44
C LYS A 10 15.04 5.10 -16.09
N LEU A 11 13.84 5.72 -16.07
CA LEU A 11 13.10 5.94 -14.81
C LEU A 11 12.38 4.67 -14.33
N GLY A 12 12.03 3.75 -15.24
CA GLY A 12 11.31 2.52 -14.89
C GLY A 12 12.12 1.46 -14.14
N ARG A 13 13.45 1.57 -14.07
CA ARG A 13 14.32 0.47 -13.58
C ARG A 13 14.99 0.72 -12.22
N TYR A 14 15.17 1.98 -11.83
CA TYR A 14 15.76 2.33 -10.52
C TYR A 14 14.76 2.26 -9.37
N ASP A 15 13.48 2.40 -9.67
CA ASP A 15 12.42 2.38 -8.67
C ASP A 15 12.06 0.94 -8.23
N ILE A 16 12.66 -0.10 -8.84
CA ILE A 16 12.35 -1.51 -8.54
C ILE A 16 13.27 -2.08 -7.43
N PHE A 17 14.46 -1.50 -7.25
CA PHE A 17 15.47 -2.08 -6.36
C PHE A 17 15.32 -1.70 -4.88
N PHE A 18 14.70 -0.56 -4.56
CA PHE A 18 14.31 -0.23 -3.18
C PHE A 18 12.94 -0.81 -2.77
N LYS A 19 12.17 -1.38 -3.71
CA LYS A 19 10.79 -1.85 -3.49
C LYS A 19 10.67 -3.24 -2.85
N LYS A 20 11.73 -4.04 -2.78
CA LYS A 20 11.63 -5.42 -2.28
C LYS A 20 11.12 -5.53 -0.84
N PRO A 21 11.69 -4.83 0.16
CA PRO A 21 11.16 -4.93 1.52
C PRO A 21 9.77 -4.29 1.66
N TYR A 22 9.51 -3.17 0.97
CA TYR A 22 8.20 -2.50 1.03
C TYR A 22 7.08 -3.35 0.42
N GLN A 23 7.30 -4.02 -0.71
CA GLN A 23 6.31 -4.93 -1.29
C GLN A 23 6.02 -6.12 -0.38
N ILE A 24 7.05 -6.70 0.25
CA ILE A 24 6.88 -7.78 1.22
C ILE A 24 6.08 -7.27 2.42
N LEU A 25 6.38 -6.08 2.92
CA LEU A 25 5.65 -5.47 4.05
C LEU A 25 4.17 -5.25 3.73
N TYR A 26 3.83 -4.82 2.51
CA TYR A 26 2.42 -4.69 2.09
C TYR A 26 1.72 -6.03 1.94
N ASN A 27 2.40 -7.05 1.41
CA ASN A 27 1.81 -8.38 1.30
C ASN A 27 1.60 -8.99 2.69
N VAL A 28 2.55 -8.83 3.61
CA VAL A 28 2.41 -9.24 5.02
C VAL A 28 1.28 -8.48 5.69
N ASN A 29 1.15 -7.16 5.47
CA ASN A 29 0.04 -6.38 6.00
C ASN A 29 -1.32 -6.92 5.53
N ASP A 30 -1.47 -7.26 4.25
CA ASP A 30 -2.73 -7.84 3.74
C ASP A 30 -3.04 -9.20 4.34
N LEU A 31 -2.03 -10.04 4.55
CA LEU A 31 -2.19 -11.32 5.26
C LEU A 31 -2.60 -11.10 6.72
N LEU A 32 -2.01 -10.11 7.39
CA LEU A 32 -2.40 -9.74 8.77
C LEU A 32 -3.85 -9.26 8.82
N ILE A 33 -4.28 -8.41 7.89
CA ILE A 33 -5.69 -7.99 7.78
C ILE A 33 -6.59 -9.21 7.67
N ALA A 34 -6.31 -10.11 6.73
CA ALA A 34 -7.10 -11.32 6.54
C ALA A 34 -7.16 -12.16 7.82
N LEU A 35 -6.04 -12.29 8.54
CA LEU A 35 -5.96 -13.02 9.80
C LEU A 35 -6.79 -12.35 10.90
N TRP A 36 -6.69 -11.02 11.07
CA TRP A 36 -7.47 -10.29 12.07
C TRP A 36 -8.97 -10.38 11.82
N PHE A 37 -9.40 -10.27 10.57
CA PHE A 37 -10.81 -10.42 10.22
C PHE A 37 -11.29 -11.87 10.43
N LEU A 38 -10.48 -12.87 10.06
CA LEU A 38 -10.83 -14.27 10.27
C LEU A 38 -10.95 -14.61 11.76
N VAL A 39 -9.93 -14.28 12.55
CA VAL A 39 -9.89 -14.56 14.00
C VAL A 39 -10.97 -13.76 14.73
N GLY A 40 -11.13 -12.48 14.39
CA GLY A 40 -12.20 -11.63 14.94
C GLY A 40 -13.60 -12.20 14.65
N SER A 41 -13.81 -12.78 13.46
CA SER A 41 -15.08 -13.44 13.11
C SER A 41 -15.33 -14.70 13.94
N ILE A 42 -14.28 -15.50 14.19
CA ILE A 42 -14.38 -16.68 15.06
C ILE A 42 -14.70 -16.26 16.50
N PHE A 43 -14.03 -15.22 17.01
CA PHE A 43 -14.27 -14.70 18.36
C PHE A 43 -15.68 -14.15 18.52
N PHE A 44 -16.28 -13.63 17.45
CA PHE A 44 -17.66 -13.15 17.46
C PHE A 44 -18.70 -14.26 17.67
N LEU A 45 -18.34 -15.53 17.47
CA LEU A 45 -19.21 -16.68 17.73
C LEU A 45 -19.36 -17.00 19.22
N PHE A 46 -18.49 -16.46 20.08
CA PHE A 46 -18.50 -16.69 21.51
C PHE A 46 -18.72 -15.36 22.25
N ASP A 47 -19.81 -15.22 23.01
CA ASP A 47 -20.15 -13.92 23.64
C ASP A 47 -19.06 -13.41 24.61
N GLU A 48 -18.34 -14.31 25.29
CA GLU A 48 -17.24 -13.95 26.19
C GLU A 48 -16.04 -13.30 25.47
N TRP A 49 -15.77 -13.71 24.22
CA TRP A 49 -14.62 -13.27 23.43
C TRP A 49 -14.96 -12.14 22.45
N LYS A 50 -16.24 -11.80 22.35
CA LYS A 50 -16.77 -10.82 21.41
C LYS A 50 -16.09 -9.46 21.51
N ASN A 51 -15.79 -9.02 22.74
CA ASN A 51 -15.09 -7.75 22.96
C ASN A 51 -13.68 -7.75 22.36
N ALA A 52 -12.94 -8.86 22.48
CA ALA A 52 -11.65 -9.03 21.83
C ALA A 52 -11.78 -9.10 20.30
N GLY A 53 -12.82 -9.76 19.79
CA GLY A 53 -13.16 -9.80 18.36
C GLY A 53 -13.40 -8.41 17.76
N VAL A 54 -14.10 -7.53 18.47
CA VAL A 54 -14.33 -6.14 18.04
C VAL A 54 -13.02 -5.37 17.90
N TRP A 55 -12.11 -5.48 18.87
CA TRP A 55 -10.79 -4.85 18.78
C TRP A 55 -9.96 -5.36 17.60
N LEU A 56 -10.01 -6.67 17.31
CA LEU A 56 -9.35 -7.26 16.15
C LEU A 56 -9.88 -6.66 14.84
N PHE A 57 -11.19 -6.46 14.73
CA PHE A 57 -11.79 -5.80 13.56
C PHE A 57 -11.42 -4.33 13.44
N ILE A 58 -11.33 -3.59 14.55
CA ILE A 58 -10.88 -2.19 14.54
C ILE A 58 -9.44 -2.11 14.02
N LEU A 59 -8.55 -2.96 14.53
CA LEU A 59 -7.15 -3.01 14.09
C LEU A 59 -7.03 -3.41 12.61
N GLY A 60 -7.72 -4.48 12.20
CA GLY A 60 -7.75 -4.92 10.80
C GLY A 60 -8.30 -3.85 9.85
N SER A 61 -9.33 -3.12 10.28
CA SER A 61 -9.92 -2.03 9.50
C SER A 61 -8.96 -0.85 9.34
N GLY A 62 -8.23 -0.49 10.40
CA GLY A 62 -7.18 0.53 10.32
C GLY A 62 -6.08 0.17 9.31
N GLN A 63 -5.67 -1.10 9.27
CA GLN A 63 -4.64 -1.59 8.36
C GLN A 63 -5.06 -1.56 6.88
N LEU A 64 -6.35 -1.63 6.56
CA LEU A 64 -6.84 -1.48 5.18
C LEU A 64 -6.45 -0.12 4.57
N GLY A 65 -6.29 0.91 5.40
CA GLY A 65 -5.93 2.27 4.98
C GLY A 65 -4.49 2.42 4.47
N VAL A 66 -3.59 1.48 4.80
CA VAL A 66 -2.16 1.59 4.49
C VAL A 66 -1.93 1.63 2.98
N ARG A 67 -2.47 0.66 2.22
CA ARG A 67 -2.33 0.60 0.76
C ARG A 67 -2.86 1.84 0.01
N PRO A 68 -4.11 2.30 0.23
CA PRO A 68 -4.62 3.49 -0.43
C PRO A 68 -3.84 4.75 -0.04
N LEU A 69 -3.39 4.90 1.21
CA LEU A 69 -2.62 6.06 1.64
C LEU A 69 -1.30 6.20 0.86
N ILE A 70 -0.57 5.10 0.70
CA ILE A 70 0.68 5.08 -0.06
C ILE A 70 0.44 5.36 -1.54
N ARG A 71 -0.64 4.83 -2.12
CA ARG A 71 -1.03 5.14 -3.50
C ARG A 71 -1.28 6.64 -3.69
N ILE A 72 -1.95 7.29 -2.74
CA ILE A 72 -2.23 8.74 -2.78
C ILE A 72 -0.94 9.56 -2.63
N ILE A 73 -0.05 9.21 -1.70
CA ILE A 73 1.22 9.92 -1.53
C ILE A 73 2.07 9.81 -2.80
N HIS A 74 2.12 8.62 -3.40
CA HIS A 74 2.88 8.38 -4.63
C HIS A 74 2.29 9.16 -5.82
N SER A 75 0.96 9.21 -5.96
CA SER A 75 0.31 9.96 -7.05
C SER A 75 0.54 11.47 -6.94
N ILE A 76 0.53 12.03 -5.72
CA ILE A 76 0.82 13.45 -5.48
C ILE A 76 2.29 13.79 -5.77
N HIS A 77 3.23 12.94 -5.35
CA HIS A 77 4.65 13.17 -5.58
C HIS A 77 5.03 13.11 -7.07
N LEU A 78 4.48 12.14 -7.82
CA LEU A 78 4.75 11.96 -9.24
C LEU A 78 4.23 13.15 -10.08
N ASN A 79 3.08 13.73 -9.72
CA ASN A 79 2.49 14.84 -10.46
C ASN A 79 3.31 16.14 -10.33
N LYS A 80 4.13 16.27 -9.28
CA LYS A 80 5.02 17.43 -9.09
C LYS A 80 6.23 17.41 -10.05
N HIS A 81 6.69 16.24 -10.48
CA HIS A 81 7.83 16.12 -11.40
C HIS A 81 7.45 16.28 -12.88
N LEU A 82 6.21 15.97 -13.27
CA LEU A 82 5.73 16.17 -14.64
C LEU A 82 5.42 17.64 -14.97
N ARG A 83 5.15 18.49 -13.97
CA ARG A 83 4.84 19.91 -14.19
C ARG A 83 6.07 20.78 -14.48
N ASN A 84 7.27 20.38 -14.05
CA ASN A 84 8.51 21.16 -14.25
C ASN A 84 9.21 20.90 -15.59
N LYS A 85 8.89 19.83 -16.31
CA LYS A 85 9.52 19.52 -17.61
C LYS A 85 8.78 20.11 -18.81
N LYS A 86 7.63 20.75 -18.59
CA LYS A 86 6.78 21.36 -19.64
C LYS A 86 7.01 22.87 -19.81
N GLN A 87 7.93 23.48 -19.04
CA GLN A 87 8.25 24.91 -19.08
C GLN A 87 9.70 25.24 -19.48
N LYS A 88 10.48 24.26 -19.98
CA LYS A 88 11.81 24.54 -20.55
C LYS A 88 11.98 23.86 -21.91
#